data_AF-A0A2V9TUD1-F1
#
_entry.id   AF-A0A2V9TUD1-F1
#
_cell.length_a   1.000
_cell.length_b   1.000
_cell.length_c   1.000
_cell.angle_alpha   90.00
_cell.angle_beta   90.00
_cell.angle_gamma   90.00
#
_symmetry.space_group_name_H-M   'P 1'
#
loop_
_entity.id
_entity.type
_entity.pdbx_description
1 polymer ?
#
loop_
_entity_poly.entity_id
_entity_poly.type
_entity_poly.pdbx_seq_one_letter_code
_entity_poly.pdbx_strand_id
1 'polypeptide(L)'
;MHTDLHPDIPGIEANIARFTALGVQVHLTELDVWLPVDANGNATAADLAAQAEIYRQIASICLAHSGCNAIQTWGFTDKYSWVGSASKKTKGAALLFDRNYAPKPAYEAIKKALAASKPRKR
;
A
#
# COMPACT_ATOMS: atom_id res chain seq x y z
N MET A 1 -1.29 3.86 -7.70
CA MET A 1 -1.43 4.84 -6.61
C MET A 1 -0.11 4.87 -5.88
N HIS A 2 0.66 5.92 -6.08
CA HIS A 2 1.98 6.07 -5.47
C HIS A 2 1.88 7.10 -4.36
N THR A 3 2.44 6.78 -3.19
CA THR A 3 2.45 7.70 -2.04
C THR A 3 3.70 7.52 -1.20
N ASP A 4 3.90 8.37 -0.20
CA ASP A 4 4.96 8.22 0.81
C ASP A 4 4.36 8.08 2.21
N LEU A 5 5.08 8.48 3.26
CA LEU A 5 4.62 8.37 4.64
C LEU A 5 3.51 9.37 5.03
N HIS A 6 3.10 10.26 4.13
CA HIS A 6 2.10 11.30 4.41
C HIS A 6 0.92 11.28 3.41
N PRO A 7 0.26 10.13 3.18
CA PRO A 7 -0.94 10.09 2.35
C PRO A 7 -2.09 10.86 3.01
N ASP A 8 -2.90 11.54 2.20
CA ASP A 8 -4.20 12.05 2.64
C ASP A 8 -5.21 10.89 2.70
N ILE A 9 -5.18 10.13 3.79
CA ILE A 9 -6.04 8.96 4.01
C ILE A 9 -7.54 9.34 3.93
N PRO A 10 -8.02 10.42 4.59
CA PRO A 10 -9.40 10.88 4.42
C PRO A 10 -9.74 11.20 2.97
N GLY A 11 -8.85 11.87 2.24
CA GLY A 11 -9.03 12.18 0.82
C GLY A 11 -9.12 10.93 -0.06
N ILE A 12 -8.30 9.91 0.22
CA ILE A 12 -8.34 8.61 -0.47
C ILE A 12 -9.70 7.94 -0.26
N GLU A 13 -10.18 7.86 0.98
CA GLU A 13 -11.49 7.28 1.30
C GLU A 13 -12.63 8.05 0.63
N ALA A 14 -12.63 9.39 0.74
CA ALA A 14 -13.65 10.23 0.13
C ALA A 14 -13.71 10.05 -1.40
N ASN A 15 -12.56 9.89 -2.06
CA ASN A 15 -12.51 9.67 -3.50
C ASN A 15 -13.05 8.28 -3.89
N ILE A 16 -12.69 7.23 -3.13
CA ILE A 16 -13.24 5.88 -3.32
C ILE A 16 -14.76 5.90 -3.12
N ALA A 17 -15.24 6.53 -2.04
CA ALA A 17 -16.66 6.67 -1.76
C ALA A 17 -17.40 7.37 -2.91
N ARG A 18 -16.86 8.48 -3.44
CA ARG A 18 -17.46 9.23 -4.55
C ARG A 18 -17.62 8.38 -5.81
N PHE A 19 -16.60 7.60 -6.20
CA PHE A 19 -16.69 6.75 -7.39
C PHE A 19 -17.62 5.57 -7.17
N THR A 20 -17.54 4.90 -6.03
CA THR A 20 -18.42 3.76 -5.74
C THR A 20 -19.89 4.17 -5.63
N ALA A 21 -20.20 5.40 -5.20
CA ALA A 21 -21.55 5.96 -5.20
C ALA A 21 -22.14 6.17 -6.61
N LEU A 22 -21.29 6.32 -7.64
CA LEU A 22 -21.72 6.37 -9.05
C LEU A 22 -22.00 4.98 -9.64
N GLY A 23 -21.81 3.90 -8.87
CA GLY A 23 -21.97 2.53 -9.34
C GLY A 23 -20.80 2.00 -10.17
N VAL A 24 -19.70 2.76 -10.29
CA VAL A 24 -18.47 2.28 -10.96
C VAL A 24 -17.58 1.51 -9.99
N GLN A 25 -16.81 0.58 -10.55
CA GLN A 25 -15.82 -0.18 -9.79
C GLN A 25 -14.54 0.64 -9.61
N VAL A 26 -13.95 0.53 -8.42
CA VAL A 26 -12.65 1.10 -8.10
C VAL A 26 -11.64 -0.02 -7.93
N HIS A 27 -10.52 0.08 -8.64
CA HIS A 27 -9.34 -0.74 -8.43
C HIS A 27 -8.16 0.16 -8.07
N LEU A 28 -7.45 -0.17 -6.99
CA LEU A 28 -6.14 0.40 -6.72
C LEU A 28 -5.12 -0.40 -7.52
N THR A 29 -4.68 0.10 -8.67
CA THR A 29 -3.93 -0.71 -9.66
C THR A 29 -2.41 -0.73 -9.47
N GLU A 30 -1.85 0.23 -8.73
CA GLU A 30 -0.40 0.45 -8.69
C GLU A 30 0.07 0.92 -7.29
N LEU A 31 -0.36 0.23 -6.23
CA LEU A 31 -0.08 0.66 -4.86
C LEU A 31 1.40 0.46 -4.46
N ASP A 32 2.07 1.55 -4.09
CA ASP A 32 3.35 1.53 -3.38
C ASP A 32 3.45 2.70 -2.38
N VAL A 33 4.19 2.51 -1.27
CA VAL A 33 4.33 3.49 -0.18
C VAL A 33 5.82 3.74 0.08
N TRP A 34 6.35 4.85 -0.41
CA TRP A 34 7.78 5.09 -0.52
C TRP A 34 8.37 5.52 0.81
N LEU A 35 9.48 4.90 1.21
CA LEU A 35 10.16 5.24 2.46
C LEU A 35 11.48 5.97 2.19
N PRO A 36 11.89 6.91 3.08
CA PRO A 36 13.28 7.33 3.14
C PRO A 36 14.18 6.11 3.35
N VAL A 37 15.33 6.08 2.66
CA VAL A 37 16.28 4.97 2.77
C VAL A 37 17.71 5.47 2.90
N ASP A 38 18.57 4.65 3.51
CA ASP A 38 20.01 4.86 3.52
C ASP A 38 20.64 4.58 2.13
N ALA A 39 21.96 4.75 2.02
CA ALA A 39 22.71 4.50 0.79
C ALA A 39 22.62 3.04 0.28
N ASN A 40 22.24 2.10 1.14
CA ASN A 40 22.06 0.68 0.81
C ASN A 40 20.60 0.35 0.45
N GLY A 41 19.67 1.31 0.59
CA GLY A 41 18.25 1.14 0.31
C GLY A 41 17.45 0.57 1.49
N ASN A 42 17.97 0.68 2.72
CA ASN A 42 17.28 0.24 3.93
C ASN A 42 16.48 1.37 4.56
N ALA A 43 15.22 1.10 4.92
CA ALA A 43 14.39 2.00 5.70
C ALA A 43 14.54 1.71 7.21
N THR A 44 14.19 2.69 8.05
CA THR A 44 14.22 2.48 9.51
C THR A 44 13.06 1.59 9.96
N ALA A 45 13.19 0.98 11.15
CA ALA A 45 12.10 0.20 11.74
C ALA A 45 10.83 1.03 11.99
N ALA A 46 10.99 2.32 12.34
CA ALA A 46 9.88 3.24 12.53
C ALA A 46 9.14 3.52 11.21
N ASP A 47 9.88 3.77 10.13
CA ASP A 47 9.30 3.99 8.80
C ASP A 47 8.57 2.73 8.28
N LEU A 48 9.14 1.55 8.51
CA LEU A 48 8.49 0.27 8.16
C LEU A 48 7.19 0.03 8.94
N ALA A 49 7.13 0.45 10.21
CA ALA A 49 5.91 0.37 11.01
C ALA A 49 4.84 1.36 10.51
N ALA A 50 5.24 2.60 10.21
CA ALA A 50 4.34 3.60 9.63
C ALA A 50 3.81 3.17 8.25
N GLN A 51 4.67 2.59 7.41
CA GLN A 51 4.29 1.97 6.14
C GLN A 51 3.21 0.92 6.32
N ALA A 52 3.37 0.04 7.31
CA ALA A 52 2.44 -1.04 7.58
C ALA A 52 1.05 -0.51 7.95
N GLU A 53 0.99 0.56 8.74
CA GLU A 53 -0.26 1.23 9.10
C GLU A 53 -0.95 1.85 7.87
N ILE A 54 -0.19 2.51 6.98
CA ILE A 54 -0.73 3.07 5.74
C ILE A 54 -1.33 1.97 4.85
N TYR A 55 -0.60 0.87 4.63
CA TYR A 55 -1.11 -0.26 3.87
C TYR A 55 -2.35 -0.88 4.52
N ARG A 56 -2.37 -0.99 5.85
CA ARG A 56 -3.55 -1.47 6.60
C ARG A 56 -4.75 -0.57 6.36
N GLN A 57 -4.59 0.74 6.49
CA GLN A 57 -5.67 1.73 6.32
C GLN A 57 -6.23 1.68 4.90
N ILE A 58 -5.37 1.70 3.88
CA ILE A 58 -5.79 1.61 2.47
C ILE A 58 -6.55 0.30 2.20
N ALA A 59 -6.05 -0.82 2.72
CA ALA A 59 -6.73 -2.12 2.60
C ALA A 59 -8.10 -2.11 3.29
N SER A 60 -8.17 -1.58 4.52
CA SER A 60 -9.42 -1.45 5.28
C SER A 60 -10.45 -0.56 4.57
N ILE A 61 -10.03 0.56 3.99
CA ILE A 61 -10.90 1.45 3.21
C ILE A 61 -11.47 0.69 2.01
N CYS A 62 -10.64 0.04 1.20
CA CYS A 62 -11.13 -0.72 0.05
C CYS A 62 -12.07 -1.86 0.47
N LEU A 63 -11.81 -2.51 1.61
CA LEU A 63 -12.70 -3.55 2.16
C LEU A 63 -14.06 -2.99 2.59
N ALA A 64 -14.10 -1.80 3.19
CA ALA A 64 -15.32 -1.13 3.65
C ALA A 64 -16.24 -0.66 2.51
N HIS A 65 -15.68 -0.33 1.34
CA HIS A 65 -16.45 0.09 0.17
C HIS A 65 -16.70 -1.07 -0.80
N SER A 66 -17.96 -1.49 -0.94
CA SER A 66 -18.35 -2.65 -1.76
C SER A 66 -17.98 -2.53 -3.24
N GLY A 67 -17.84 -1.31 -3.77
CA GLY A 67 -17.39 -1.05 -5.14
C GLY A 67 -15.87 -0.99 -5.32
N CYS A 68 -15.08 -1.03 -4.24
CA CYS A 68 -13.63 -1.23 -4.33
C CYS A 68 -13.32 -2.72 -4.33
N ASN A 69 -12.81 -3.22 -5.46
CA ASN A 69 -12.80 -4.65 -5.75
C ASN A 69 -11.40 -5.26 -5.86
N ALA A 70 -10.37 -4.43 -6.01
CA ALA A 70 -9.01 -4.91 -6.16
C ALA A 70 -7.98 -3.93 -5.60
N ILE A 71 -6.94 -4.51 -5.01
CA ILE A 71 -5.70 -3.83 -4.68
C ILE A 71 -4.57 -4.60 -5.34
N GLN A 72 -3.83 -3.92 -6.20
CA GLN A 72 -2.64 -4.42 -6.88
C GLN A 72 -1.49 -3.48 -6.51
N THR A 73 -0.41 -4.05 -5.98
CA THR A 73 0.83 -3.31 -5.74
C THR A 73 1.64 -3.18 -7.02
N TRP A 74 2.45 -2.12 -7.15
CA TRP A 74 3.29 -1.92 -8.35
C TRP A 74 4.60 -2.72 -8.27
N GLY A 75 4.45 -4.04 -8.38
CA GLY A 75 5.45 -5.04 -8.02
C GLY A 75 5.18 -5.64 -6.64
N PHE A 76 6.00 -6.61 -6.22
CA PHE A 76 5.84 -7.24 -4.90
C PHE A 76 7.10 -7.17 -4.02
N THR A 77 8.29 -7.11 -4.61
CA THR A 77 9.58 -7.06 -3.90
C THR A 77 10.31 -5.74 -4.13
N ASP A 78 10.89 -5.20 -3.07
CA ASP A 78 11.74 -4.00 -3.10
C ASP A 78 12.95 -4.16 -4.02
N LYS A 79 13.37 -5.40 -4.34
CA LYS A 79 14.52 -5.69 -5.21
C LYS A 79 14.36 -5.11 -6.62
N TYR A 80 13.13 -5.08 -7.14
CA TYR A 80 12.83 -4.66 -8.52
C TYR A 80 11.90 -3.45 -8.59
N SER A 81 11.68 -2.77 -7.45
CA SER A 81 10.84 -1.58 -7.41
C SER A 81 11.47 -0.43 -8.20
N TRP A 82 10.64 0.26 -8.98
CA TRP A 82 11.02 1.45 -9.75
C TRP A 82 11.37 2.67 -8.87
N VAL A 83 10.90 2.68 -7.61
CA VAL A 83 10.98 3.80 -6.67
C VAL A 83 12.42 4.28 -6.43
N GLY A 84 13.37 3.34 -6.35
CA GLY A 84 14.78 3.69 -6.17
C GLY A 84 15.33 4.51 -7.34
N SER A 85 14.93 4.18 -8.57
CA SER A 85 15.33 4.94 -9.76
C SER A 85 14.62 6.30 -9.81
N ALA A 86 13.29 6.30 -9.60
CA ALA A 86 12.46 7.51 -9.66
C ALA A 86 12.90 8.57 -8.63
N SER A 87 13.36 8.13 -7.45
CA SER A 87 13.77 9.02 -6.35
C SER A 87 15.27 9.35 -6.33
N LYS A 88 16.05 8.95 -7.35
CA LYS A 88 17.53 9.07 -7.35
C LYS A 88 18.16 8.45 -6.09
N LYS A 89 17.66 7.29 -5.67
CA LYS A 89 18.09 6.50 -4.51
C LYS A 89 17.88 7.16 -3.14
N THR A 90 17.02 8.18 -3.05
CA THR A 90 16.65 8.81 -1.76
C THR A 90 15.46 8.15 -1.09
N LYS A 91 14.63 7.44 -1.88
CA LYS A 91 13.49 6.66 -1.39
C LYS A 91 13.52 5.22 -1.92
N GLY A 92 12.88 4.31 -1.20
CA GLY A 92 12.84 2.90 -1.52
C GLY A 92 11.93 2.13 -0.57
N ALA A 93 12.24 0.85 -0.39
CA ALA A 93 11.54 -0.05 0.51
C ALA A 93 10.00 0.06 0.41
N ALA A 94 9.45 0.16 -0.82
CA ALA A 94 8.10 0.64 -1.05
C ALA A 94 7.01 -0.45 -1.09
N LEU A 95 7.40 -1.72 -1.10
CA LEU A 95 6.52 -2.87 -1.35
C LEU A 95 6.44 -3.82 -0.15
N LEU A 96 5.71 -4.93 -0.31
CA LEU A 96 5.37 -5.85 0.78
C LEU A 96 6.50 -6.80 1.16
N PHE A 97 7.44 -7.06 0.25
CA PHE A 97 8.59 -7.93 0.46
C PHE A 97 9.88 -7.16 0.29
N ASP A 98 10.86 -7.45 1.13
CA ASP A 98 12.16 -6.83 1.06
C ASP A 98 12.99 -7.34 -0.15
N ARG A 99 14.25 -6.91 -0.22
CA ARG A 99 15.18 -7.26 -1.31
C ARG A 99 15.63 -8.73 -1.27
N ASN A 100 15.42 -9.42 -0.14
CA ASN A 100 15.71 -10.83 0.09
C ASN A 100 14.44 -11.69 0.02
N TYR A 101 13.32 -11.13 -0.45
CA TYR A 101 12.02 -11.79 -0.53
C TYR A 101 11.41 -12.17 0.82
N ALA A 102 11.90 -11.60 1.92
CA ALA A 102 11.26 -11.77 3.22
C ALA A 102 10.06 -10.81 3.33
N PRO A 103 8.94 -11.27 3.94
CA PRO A 103 7.78 -10.41 4.17
C PRO A 103 8.13 -9.28 5.14
N LYS A 104 7.67 -8.07 4.83
CA LYS A 104 7.82 -6.89 5.69
C LYS A 104 6.58 -6.71 6.58
N PRO A 105 6.64 -5.82 7.60
CA PRO A 105 5.46 -5.50 8.42
C PRO A 105 4.22 -5.12 7.61
N ALA A 106 4.38 -4.47 6.45
CA ALA A 106 3.29 -4.15 5.53
C ALA A 106 2.54 -5.38 4.99
N TYR A 107 3.25 -6.48 4.70
CA TYR A 107 2.63 -7.73 4.27
C TYR A 107 1.68 -8.27 5.35
N GLU A 108 2.16 -8.37 6.59
CA GLU A 108 1.35 -8.87 7.70
C GLU A 108 0.18 -7.95 8.03
N ALA A 109 0.34 -6.64 7.85
CA ALA A 109 -0.74 -5.67 8.06
C ALA A 109 -1.90 -5.86 7.07
N ILE A 110 -1.61 -6.01 5.77
CA ILE A 110 -2.64 -6.30 4.76
C ILE A 110 -3.30 -7.65 5.04
N LYS A 111 -2.50 -8.69 5.31
CA LYS A 111 -3.00 -10.05 5.59
C LYS A 111 -3.98 -10.04 6.76
N LYS A 112 -3.65 -9.34 7.85
CA LYS A 112 -4.56 -9.18 9.01
C LYS A 112 -5.84 -8.42 8.64
N ALA A 113 -5.73 -7.33 7.87
CA ALA A 113 -6.90 -6.56 7.43
C ALA A 113 -7.86 -7.43 6.58
N LEU A 114 -7.32 -8.22 5.65
CA LEU A 114 -8.09 -9.15 4.82
C LEU A 114 -8.74 -10.25 5.66
N ALA A 115 -7.99 -10.86 6.60
CA ALA A 115 -8.50 -11.93 7.46
C ALA A 115 -9.60 -11.47 8.43
N ALA A 116 -9.57 -10.20 8.87
CA ALA A 116 -10.61 -9.63 9.73
C ALA A 116 -11.90 -9.28 8.97
N SER A 117 -11.88 -9.27 7.64
CA SER A 117 -13.03 -8.89 6.82
C SER A 117 -14.02 -10.05 6.65
N LYS A 118 -15.32 -9.74 6.67
CA LYS A 118 -16.35 -10.74 6.32
C LYS A 118 -16.38 -10.92 4.79
N PRO A 119 -16.52 -12.16 4.28
CA PRO A 119 -16.67 -12.38 2.84
C PRO A 119 -17.87 -11.60 2.30
N ARG A 120 -17.66 -10.79 1.25
CA ARG A 120 -18.78 -10.19 0.51
C ARG A 120 -19.49 -11.29 -0.27
N LYS A 121 -20.81 -11.43 -0.10
CA LYS A 121 -21.63 -12.22 -1.02
C LYS A 121 -21.64 -11.47 -2.36
N ARG A 122 -21.14 -12.13 -3.41
CA ARG A 122 -21.24 -11.65 -4.79
C ARG A 122 -22.60 -11.97 -5.36
#